data_AF-A0A1F9CH48-F1
#
_entry.id   AF-A0A1F9CH48-F1
#
_cell.length_a   1.000
_cell.length_b   1.000
_cell.length_c   1.000
_cell.angle_alpha   90.00
_cell.angle_beta   90.00
_cell.angle_gamma   90.00
#
_symmetry.space_group_name_H-M   'P 1'
#
loop_
_entity.id
_entity.type
_entity.pdbx_description
1 polymer ?
#
loop_
_entity_poly.entity_id
_entity_poly.type
_entity_poly.pdbx_seq_one_letter_code
_entity_poly.pdbx_strand_id
1 'polypeptide(L)'
;MGETMGTFYGKCKIENPADRTRSAVIPKLLIDTGSEFTWVSERTLERLGIQREKKDVSFVLANGQHVTRSVGFAIIRLDKYFTIDEVVFAEPGDLSLLGARTLEGLNLTIDPGRRRLVAAGPLPAASPTSQRLTSALHPTPKKPRAGKRRL
;
A
#
# COMPACT_ATOMS: atom_id res chain seq x y z
N MET A 1 7.07 -8.45 -29.01
CA MET A 1 6.20 -7.26 -28.96
C MET A 1 5.47 -7.30 -27.65
N GLY A 2 6.02 -6.66 -26.61
CA GLY A 2 5.36 -6.57 -25.31
C GLY A 2 4.32 -5.47 -25.37
N GLU A 3 3.07 -5.81 -25.11
CA GLU A 3 1.97 -4.85 -25.00
C GLU A 3 2.39 -3.73 -24.04
N THR A 4 2.30 -2.49 -24.50
CA THR A 4 2.54 -1.32 -23.64
C THR A 4 1.36 -1.23 -22.66
N MET A 5 1.46 -1.90 -21.51
CA MET A 5 0.59 -1.61 -20.37
C MET A 5 0.61 -0.11 -20.16
N GLY A 6 -0.57 0.52 -20.26
CA GLY A 6 -0.71 1.97 -20.30
C GLY A 6 0.03 2.63 -19.14
N THR A 7 1.17 3.25 -19.44
CA THR A 7 2.04 3.85 -18.44
C THR A 7 1.37 5.10 -17.88
N PHE A 8 0.91 5.02 -16.63
CA PHE A 8 0.28 6.13 -15.93
C PHE A 8 1.30 6.83 -15.02
N TYR A 9 1.32 8.16 -15.04
CA TYR A 9 2.26 8.96 -14.24
C TYR A 9 1.51 9.92 -13.32
N GLY A 10 2.03 10.12 -12.12
CA GLY A 10 1.55 11.10 -11.14
C GLY A 10 2.57 12.19 -10.86
N LYS A 11 2.07 13.38 -10.52
CA LYS A 11 2.86 14.45 -9.91
C LYS A 11 2.79 14.30 -8.39
N CYS A 12 3.93 14.07 -7.75
CA CYS A 12 4.02 13.87 -6.31
C CYS A 12 4.91 14.93 -5.67
N LYS A 13 4.53 15.39 -4.48
CA LYS A 13 5.42 16.16 -3.61
C LYS A 13 6.03 15.19 -2.58
N ILE A 14 7.35 15.19 -2.48
CA ILE A 14 8.11 14.45 -1.47
C ILE A 14 8.58 15.46 -0.43
N GLU A 15 8.29 15.20 0.83
CA GLU A 15 8.62 16.08 1.95
C GLU A 15 9.42 15.29 3.00
N ASN A 16 10.41 15.95 3.60
CA ASN A 16 11.13 15.34 4.70
C ASN A 16 10.24 15.31 5.96
N PRO A 17 10.09 14.16 6.64
CA PRO A 17 9.23 14.05 7.82
C PRO A 17 9.75 14.84 9.04
N ALA A 18 11.07 15.03 9.16
CA ALA A 18 11.69 15.80 10.24
C ALA A 18 11.70 17.31 9.99
N ASP A 19 11.67 17.73 8.72
CA ASP A 19 11.58 19.14 8.32
C ASP A 19 10.80 19.30 7.01
N ARG A 20 9.50 19.60 7.12
CA ARG A 20 8.58 19.68 5.98
C ARG A 20 8.86 20.87 5.06
N THR A 21 9.69 21.84 5.48
CA THR A 21 10.12 22.93 4.59
C THR A 21 11.02 22.40 3.48
N ARG A 22 11.77 21.32 3.74
CA ARG A 22 12.55 20.59 2.75
C ARG A 22 11.63 19.65 1.97
N SER A 23 11.23 20.11 0.79
CA SER A 23 10.39 19.32 -0.11
C SER A 23 10.74 19.54 -1.59
N ALA A 24 10.40 18.55 -2.41
CA ALA A 24 10.55 18.63 -3.86
C ALA A 24 9.30 18.07 -4.54
N VAL A 25 8.92 18.71 -5.65
CA VAL A 25 7.87 18.21 -6.54
C VAL A 25 8.51 17.38 -7.64
N ILE A 26 8.10 16.13 -7.75
CA ILE A 26 8.46 15.22 -8.83
C ILE A 26 7.30 15.26 -9.85
N PRO A 27 7.50 15.84 -11.04
CA PRO A 27 6.41 16.08 -11.99
C PRO A 27 5.89 14.80 -12.65
N LYS A 28 6.73 13.77 -12.75
CA LYS A 28 6.45 12.55 -13.49
C LYS A 28 7.02 11.34 -12.75
N LEU A 29 6.23 10.78 -11.85
CA LEU A 29 6.53 9.54 -11.14
C LEU A 29 5.66 8.43 -11.73
N LEU A 30 6.27 7.32 -12.16
CA LEU A 30 5.52 6.19 -12.70
C LEU A 30 4.61 5.60 -11.63
N ILE A 31 3.33 5.36 -11.91
CA ILE A 31 2.45 4.65 -10.97
C ILE A 31 2.54 3.16 -11.28
N ASP A 32 3.05 2.37 -10.33
CA ASP A 32 3.36 0.97 -10.54
C ASP A 32 2.87 0.11 -9.38
N THR A 33 1.76 -0.59 -9.58
CA THR A 33 1.22 -1.55 -8.61
C THR A 33 2.01 -2.86 -8.55
N GLY A 34 2.93 -3.09 -9.49
CA GLY A 34 3.84 -4.24 -9.49
C GLY A 34 5.10 -4.02 -8.65
N SER A 35 5.37 -2.78 -8.22
CA SER A 35 6.47 -2.47 -7.32
C SER A 35 5.95 -2.20 -5.92
N GLU A 36 6.48 -2.91 -4.93
CA GLU A 36 6.07 -2.80 -3.52
C GLU A 36 6.50 -1.46 -2.91
N PHE A 37 7.65 -0.92 -3.33
CA PHE A 37 8.23 0.32 -2.79
C PHE A 37 8.09 1.50 -3.76
N THR A 38 8.09 2.71 -3.21
CA THR A 38 8.30 3.95 -3.98
C THR A 38 9.79 4.21 -4.15
N TRP A 39 10.20 4.52 -5.38
CA TRP A 39 11.59 4.79 -5.76
C TRP A 39 11.74 6.24 -6.20
N VAL A 40 12.67 6.95 -5.58
CA VAL A 40 12.97 8.35 -5.89
C VAL A 40 14.47 8.50 -6.03
N SER A 41 14.90 9.28 -7.02
CA SER A 41 16.31 9.62 -7.24
C SER A 41 17.03 9.93 -5.92
N GLU A 42 18.13 9.23 -5.66
CA GLU A 42 18.93 9.42 -4.45
C GLU A 42 19.35 10.88 -4.26
N ARG A 43 19.74 11.55 -5.35
CA ARG A 43 20.12 12.97 -5.35
C ARG A 43 18.99 13.87 -4.85
N THR A 44 17.74 13.52 -5.18
CA THR A 44 16.58 14.26 -4.68
C THR A 44 16.41 14.03 -3.19
N LEU A 45 16.42 12.77 -2.74
CA LEU A 45 16.23 12.44 -1.33
C LEU A 45 17.34 13.03 -0.44
N GLU A 46 18.59 13.00 -0.89
CA GLU A 46 19.75 13.60 -0.23
C GLU A 46 19.64 15.12 -0.12
N ARG A 47 19.20 15.79 -1.20
CA ARG A 47 18.94 17.25 -1.17
C ARG A 47 17.82 17.60 -0.19
N LEU A 48 16.83 16.73 -0.04
CA LEU A 48 15.79 16.86 0.98
C LEU A 48 16.26 16.45 2.37
N GLY A 49 17.51 15.98 2.50
CA GLY A 49 18.14 15.48 3.71
C GLY A 49 17.38 14.32 4.37
N ILE A 50 16.70 13.51 3.56
CA ILE A 50 16.09 12.25 4.02
C ILE A 50 17.22 11.30 4.38
N GLN A 51 17.11 10.68 5.56
CA GLN A 51 18.13 9.77 6.08
C GLN A 51 18.00 8.39 5.45
N ARG A 52 19.14 7.71 5.28
CA ARG A 52 19.20 6.30 4.87
C ARG A 52 19.03 5.44 6.13
N GLU A 53 17.79 5.09 6.43
CA GLU A 53 17.36 4.33 7.61
C GLU A 53 17.71 2.85 7.52
N LYS A 54 17.61 2.28 6.30
CA LYS A 54 18.04 0.93 5.99
C LYS A 54 19.08 0.96 4.89
N LYS A 55 20.11 0.13 5.02
CA LYS A 55 21.20 -0.01 4.03
C LYS A 55 21.21 -1.45 3.51
N ASP A 56 21.73 -1.61 2.30
CA ASP A 56 21.92 -2.91 1.63
C ASP A 56 20.65 -3.77 1.55
N VAL A 57 19.49 -3.13 1.36
CA VAL A 57 18.22 -3.84 1.15
C VAL A 57 18.22 -4.43 -0.25
N SER A 58 18.05 -5.74 -0.35
CA SER A 58 18.04 -6.47 -1.63
C SER A 58 16.69 -6.35 -2.34
N PHE A 59 16.74 -6.06 -3.64
CA PHE A 59 15.59 -6.01 -4.54
C PHE A 59 15.84 -6.85 -5.79
N VAL A 60 14.77 -7.41 -6.35
CA VAL A 60 14.77 -8.03 -7.67
C VAL A 60 14.02 -7.10 -8.61
N LEU A 61 14.71 -6.55 -9.60
CA LEU A 61 14.12 -5.67 -10.60
C LEU A 61 13.29 -6.48 -11.60
N ALA A 62 12.43 -5.80 -12.38
CA ALA A 62 11.57 -6.45 -13.37
C ALA A 62 12.34 -7.23 -14.46
N ASN A 63 13.61 -6.90 -14.70
CA ASN A 63 14.50 -7.63 -15.60
C ASN A 63 15.20 -8.84 -14.94
N GLY A 64 14.85 -9.18 -13.69
CA GLY A 64 15.46 -10.25 -12.90
C GLY A 64 16.78 -9.89 -12.23
N GLN A 65 17.30 -8.68 -12.43
CA GLN A 65 18.54 -8.24 -11.81
C GLN A 65 18.37 -8.06 -10.30
N HIS A 66 19.31 -8.60 -9.53
CA HIS A 66 19.42 -8.34 -8.10
C HIS A 66 20.24 -7.07 -7.86
N VAL A 67 19.69 -6.14 -7.08
CA VAL A 67 20.35 -4.90 -6.67
C VAL A 67 20.22 -4.70 -5.17
N THR A 68 21.12 -3.93 -4.58
CA THR A 68 20.99 -3.42 -3.21
C THR A 68 20.78 -1.92 -3.23
N ARG A 69 19.88 -1.41 -2.39
CA ARG A 69 19.62 0.03 -2.24
C ARG A 69 19.44 0.42 -0.79
N SER A 70 19.64 1.70 -0.51
CA SER A 70 19.22 2.27 0.78
C SER A 70 17.74 2.65 0.75
N VAL A 71 17.13 2.66 1.93
CA VAL A 71 15.74 3.05 2.14
C VAL A 71 15.66 4.10 3.24
N GLY A 72 14.80 5.09 3.07
CA GLY A 72 14.50 6.12 4.08
C GLY A 72 13.01 6.34 4.20
N PHE A 73 12.61 7.33 5.00
CA PHE A 73 11.19 7.66 5.20
C PHE A 73 10.86 9.03 4.64
N ALA A 74 9.73 9.13 3.92
CA ALA A 74 9.26 10.38 3.35
C ALA A 74 7.77 10.57 3.58
N ILE A 75 7.34 11.83 3.68
CA ILE A 75 5.93 12.18 3.44
C ILE A 75 5.76 12.27 1.93
N ILE A 76 4.81 11.51 1.41
CA ILE A 76 4.49 11.46 -0.01
C ILE A 76 3.09 12.02 -0.19
N ARG A 77 2.96 13.06 -1.01
CA ARG A 77 1.71 13.79 -1.22
C ARG A 77 1.35 13.84 -2.70
N LEU A 78 0.13 13.42 -3.01
CA LEU A 78 -0.46 13.43 -4.35
C LEU A 78 -1.79 14.16 -4.26
N ASP A 79 -1.83 15.37 -4.82
CA ASP A 79 -2.98 16.29 -4.65
C ASP A 79 -3.33 16.49 -3.16
N LYS A 80 -4.56 16.19 -2.75
CA LYS A 80 -5.02 16.27 -1.36
C LYS A 80 -4.62 15.06 -0.49
N TYR A 81 -4.21 13.95 -1.11
CA TYR A 81 -3.86 12.71 -0.41
C TYR A 81 -2.41 12.76 0.05
N PHE A 82 -2.13 12.22 1.23
CA PHE A 82 -0.76 12.05 1.70
C PHE A 82 -0.63 10.84 2.62
N THR A 83 0.57 10.28 2.65
CA THR A 83 0.97 9.22 3.58
C THR A 83 2.44 9.44 3.99
N ILE A 84 2.90 8.71 5.01
CA ILE A 84 4.32 8.52 5.30
C ILE A 84 4.65 7.08 4.89
N ASP A 85 5.71 6.90 4.13
CA ASP A 85 6.13 5.56 3.66
C ASP A 85 7.65 5.49 3.49
N GLU A 86 8.13 4.27 3.28
CA GLU A 86 9.49 3.95 2.90
C GLU A 86 9.75 4.30 1.44
N VAL A 87 10.83 5.05 1.19
CA VAL A 87 11.31 5.41 -0.14
C VAL A 87 12.69 4.83 -0.39
N VAL A 88 12.85 4.18 -1.53
CA VAL A 88 14.12 3.64 -2.01
C VAL A 88 14.91 4.76 -2.67
N PHE A 89 16.19 4.85 -2.32
CA PHE A 89 17.16 5.74 -2.95
C PHE A 89 17.55 5.15 -4.31
N ALA A 90 16.88 5.61 -5.37
CA ALA A 90 17.08 5.14 -6.73
C ALA A 90 18.40 5.68 -7.31
N GLU A 91 19.25 4.77 -7.78
CA GLU A 91 20.53 5.06 -8.42
C GLU A 91 20.32 5.44 -9.91
N PRO A 92 21.33 6.01 -10.58
CA PRO A 92 21.27 6.27 -12.02
C PRO A 92 20.93 5.00 -12.82
N GLY A 93 19.84 5.06 -13.60
CA GLY A 93 19.33 3.94 -14.38
C GLY A 93 18.11 3.26 -13.76
N ASP A 94 17.89 3.41 -12.46
CA ASP A 94 16.66 2.96 -11.81
C ASP A 94 15.46 3.84 -12.23
N LEU A 95 14.27 3.25 -12.22
CA LEU A 95 13.03 3.99 -12.45
C LEU A 95 12.63 4.78 -11.20
N SER A 96 12.09 5.99 -11.40
CA SER A 96 11.38 6.72 -10.34
C SER A 96 9.89 6.40 -10.42
N LEU A 97 9.37 5.73 -9.40
CA LEU A 97 8.01 5.19 -9.40
C LEU A 97 7.35 5.28 -8.02
N LEU A 98 6.02 5.26 -7.99
CA LEU A 98 5.14 5.17 -6.84
C LEU A 98 4.68 3.72 -6.72
N GLY A 99 5.06 3.06 -5.62
CA GLY A 99 4.74 1.65 -5.40
C GLY A 99 3.34 1.41 -4.81
N ALA A 100 2.95 0.14 -4.79
CA ALA A 100 1.69 -0.36 -4.27
C ALA A 100 1.44 0.08 -2.82
N ARG A 101 2.42 -0.09 -1.91
CA ARG A 101 2.26 0.28 -0.50
C ARG A 101 1.97 1.76 -0.30
N THR A 102 2.60 2.62 -1.10
CA THR A 102 2.32 4.05 -1.05
C THR A 102 0.91 4.35 -1.56
N LEU A 103 0.47 3.70 -2.65
CA LEU A 103 -0.90 3.84 -3.15
C LEU A 103 -1.94 3.40 -2.12
N GLU A 104 -1.69 2.30 -1.41
CA GLU A 104 -2.51 1.82 -0.30
C GLU A 104 -2.55 2.82 0.85
N GLY A 105 -1.40 3.34 1.27
CA GLY A 105 -1.31 4.37 2.31
C GLY A 105 -2.01 5.68 1.94
N LEU A 106 -2.07 6.01 0.65
CA LEU A 106 -2.84 7.13 0.12
C LEU A 106 -4.34 6.84 -0.01
N ASN A 107 -4.76 5.58 0.19
CA ASN A 107 -6.10 5.07 -0.06
C ASN A 107 -6.58 5.36 -1.50
N LEU A 108 -5.68 5.11 -2.47
CA LEU A 108 -5.92 5.31 -3.89
C LEU A 108 -5.86 3.98 -4.64
N THR A 109 -6.66 3.87 -5.70
CA THR A 109 -6.63 2.77 -6.66
C THR A 109 -6.66 3.30 -8.09
N ILE A 110 -6.31 2.44 -9.05
CA ILE A 110 -6.28 2.78 -10.48
C ILE A 110 -7.69 2.60 -11.06
N ASP A 111 -8.19 3.64 -11.74
CA ASP A 111 -9.30 3.56 -12.70
C ASP A 111 -8.69 3.29 -14.09
N PRO A 112 -8.66 2.03 -14.57
CA PRO A 112 -7.99 1.69 -15.84
C PRO A 112 -8.71 2.28 -17.05
N GLY A 113 -10.04 2.44 -16.98
CA GLY A 113 -10.85 3.01 -18.05
C GLY A 113 -10.55 4.49 -18.27
N ARG A 114 -10.33 5.24 -17.18
CA ARG A 114 -9.98 6.67 -17.24
C ARG A 114 -8.48 6.96 -17.11
N ARG A 115 -7.65 5.93 -16.91
CA ARG A 115 -6.19 6.03 -16.69
C ARG A 115 -5.84 7.08 -15.65
N ARG A 116 -6.41 6.96 -14.45
CA ARG A 116 -6.19 7.90 -13.34
C ARG A 116 -6.29 7.21 -11.99
N LEU A 117 -5.79 7.86 -10.95
CA LEU A 117 -6.04 7.44 -9.58
C LEU A 117 -7.40 7.97 -9.09
N VAL A 118 -8.10 7.13 -8.34
CA VAL A 118 -9.36 7.46 -7.66
C VAL A 118 -9.30 6.98 -6.21
N ALA A 119 -10.11 7.56 -5.33
CA ALA A 119 -10.21 7.08 -3.95
C ALA A 119 -10.71 5.63 -3.92
N ALA A 120 -10.07 4.79 -3.12
CA ALA A 120 -10.43 3.37 -3.01
C ALA A 120 -11.68 3.13 -2.14
N GLY A 121 -12.15 4.14 -1.41
CA GLY A 121 -13.36 4.09 -0.60
C GLY A 121 -13.07 4.04 0.91
N PRO A 122 -14.06 3.66 1.74
CA PRO A 122 -13.88 3.54 3.18
C PRO A 122 -12.82 2.48 3.54
N LEU A 123 -11.93 2.81 4.48
CA LEU A 123 -10.95 1.86 5.00
C LEU A 123 -11.62 0.91 6.00
N PRO A 124 -11.36 -0.41 5.92
CA PRO A 124 -11.87 -1.35 6.90
C PRO A 124 -11.29 -1.06 8.29
N ALA A 125 -12.15 -1.15 9.32
CA ALA A 125 -11.77 -1.02 10.71
C ALA A 125 -12.39 -2.16 11.52
N ALA A 126 -11.65 -2.68 12.49
CA ALA A 126 -12.17 -3.72 13.37
C ALA A 126 -13.35 -3.18 14.19
N SER A 127 -14.43 -3.97 14.28
CA SER A 127 -15.52 -3.73 15.22
C SER A 127 -15.40 -4.66 16.42
N PRO A 128 -15.63 -4.18 17.66
CA PRO A 128 -15.56 -5.03 18.86
C PRO A 128 -16.68 -6.08 18.91
N THR A 129 -17.71 -6.01 18.06
CA THR A 129 -18.82 -6.96 18.08
C THR A 129 -18.56 -8.14 17.15
N SER A 130 -17.95 -9.19 17.68
CA SER A 130 -18.03 -10.52 17.06
C SER A 130 -19.46 -11.02 17.24
N GLN A 131 -20.25 -11.08 16.17
CA GLN A 131 -21.47 -11.89 16.20
C GLN A 131 -21.01 -13.35 16.33
N ARG A 132 -20.97 -13.85 17.58
CA ARG A 132 -21.00 -15.29 17.81
C ARG A 132 -22.23 -15.80 17.08
N LEU A 133 -22.03 -16.51 15.97
CA LEU A 133 -23.04 -17.41 15.44
C LEU A 133 -23.26 -18.48 16.51
N THR A 134 -24.13 -18.20 17.49
CA THR A 134 -24.71 -19.25 18.32
C THR A 134 -25.66 -20.01 17.41
N SER A 135 -25.12 -21.00 16.71
CA SER A 135 -25.92 -22.04 16.08
C SER A 135 -26.78 -22.67 17.17
N ALA A 136 -28.08 -22.39 17.12
CA ALA A 136 -29.07 -23.06 17.94
C ALA A 136 -29.22 -24.50 17.44
N LEU A 137 -28.46 -25.41 18.03
CA LEU A 137 -28.74 -26.84 18.00
C LEU A 137 -29.07 -27.28 19.43
N HIS A 138 -30.29 -26.98 19.87
CA HIS A 138 -30.94 -27.71 20.96
C HIS A 138 -31.94 -28.69 20.33
N PRO A 139 -31.71 -30.02 20.38
CA PRO A 139 -32.79 -30.97 20.16
C PRO A 139 -33.72 -30.94 21.38
N THR A 140 -35.02 -30.76 21.14
CA THR A 140 -36.06 -30.82 22.17
C THR A 140 -36.10 -32.20 22.84
N PRO A 141 -36.22 -32.31 24.17
CA PRO A 141 -36.42 -33.60 24.83
C PRO A 141 -37.86 -34.10 24.59
N LYS A 142 -38.00 -35.34 24.10
CA LYS A 142 -39.31 -36.02 23.99
C LYS A 142 -39.86 -36.32 25.40
N LYS A 143 -41.10 -35.91 25.67
CA LYS A 143 -41.85 -36.30 26.88
C LYS A 143 -42.01 -37.83 26.95
N PRO A 144 -41.85 -38.47 28.13
CA PRO A 144 -42.16 -39.88 28.30
C PRO A 144 -43.69 -40.10 28.28
N ARG A 145 -44.15 -41.07 27.49
CA ARG A 145 -45.54 -41.56 27.55
C ARG A 145 -45.72 -42.41 28.80
N ALA A 146 -46.65 -42.01 29.67
CA ALA A 146 -47.10 -42.81 30.79
C ALA A 146 -47.79 -44.08 30.28
N GLY A 147 -47.11 -45.23 30.44
CA GLY A 147 -47.68 -46.55 30.24
C GLY A 147 -48.48 -46.97 31.48
N LYS A 148 -49.77 -47.20 31.27
CA LYS A 148 -50.76 -47.59 32.28
C LYS A 148 -50.35 -48.89 33.00
N ARG A 149 -50.43 -48.88 34.33
CA ARG A 149 -50.57 -50.10 35.14
C ARG A 149 -51.84 -50.85 34.73
N ARG A 150 -51.73 -52.17 34.54
CA ARG A 150 -52.84 -53.10 34.69
C ARG A 150 -52.46 -54.13 35.74
N LEU A 151 -53.50 -54.51 36.47
CA LEU A 151 -53.58 -55.36 37.67
C LEU A 151 -52.88 -56.70 37.51
#